data_AF-A0A2K1NWF6-F1
#
_entry.id   AF-A0A2K1NWF6-F1
#
_cell.length_a   1.000
_cell.length_b   1.000
_cell.length_c   1.000
_cell.angle_alpha   90.00
_cell.angle_beta   90.00
_cell.angle_gamma   90.00
#
_symmetry.space_group_name_H-M   'P 1'
#
loop_
_entity.id
_entity.type
_entity.pdbx_description
1 polymer ?
#
loop_
_entity_poly.entity_id
_entity_poly.type
_entity_poly.pdbx_seq_one_letter_code
_entity_poly.pdbx_strand_id
1 'polypeptide(L)'
;MKDLNKIHLQEFIENYINLDSKQKDIIERYIMNYGRYYEIKNIPKELTPKVPKEIDQFVKEYTLKRIPSAISFYVFEGKEREELVETLKMFE
;
A
#
# COMPACT_ATOMS: atom_id res chain seq x y z
N MET A 1 10.24 -13.52 -0.22
CA MET A 1 10.19 -12.22 0.49
C MET A 1 11.36 -12.20 1.44
N LYS A 2 12.23 -11.17 1.45
CA LYS A 2 12.91 -10.85 2.71
C LYS A 2 11.76 -10.48 3.64
N ASP A 3 11.57 -11.25 4.68
CA ASP A 3 10.44 -11.09 5.59
C ASP A 3 10.36 -9.62 5.99
N LEU A 4 9.14 -9.04 5.91
CA LEU A 4 8.85 -7.78 6.60
C LEU A 4 9.50 -7.89 7.97
N ASN A 5 10.35 -6.92 8.32
CA ASN A 5 11.01 -6.88 9.61
C ASN A 5 9.94 -7.17 10.68
N LYS A 6 10.19 -8.15 11.56
CA LYS A 6 9.16 -8.67 12.48
C LYS A 6 8.47 -7.55 13.27
N ILE A 7 9.20 -6.47 13.57
CA ILE A 7 8.70 -5.26 14.23
C ILE A 7 7.63 -4.58 13.38
N HIS A 8 7.94 -4.25 12.12
CA HIS A 8 6.99 -3.62 11.19
C HIS A 8 5.76 -4.51 10.91
N LEU A 9 5.92 -5.84 10.88
CA LEU A 9 4.77 -6.73 10.72
C LEU A 9 3.83 -6.67 11.93
N GLN A 10 4.37 -6.60 13.14
CA GLN A 10 3.57 -6.50 14.35
C GLN A 10 2.86 -5.15 14.44
N GLU A 11 3.57 -4.05 14.19
CA GLU A 11 3.00 -2.69 14.13
C GLU A 11 1.87 -2.61 13.10
N PHE A 12 2.09 -3.21 11.93
CA PHE A 12 1.05 -3.29 10.90
C PHE A 12 -0.21 -3.99 11.40
N ILE A 13 -0.06 -5.16 12.06
CA ILE A 13 -1.19 -5.94 12.58
C ILE A 13 -1.94 -5.16 13.67
N GLU A 14 -1.22 -4.52 14.58
CA GLU A 14 -1.81 -3.73 15.67
C GLU A 14 -2.61 -2.55 15.12
N ASN A 15 -2.04 -1.79 14.18
CA ASN A 15 -2.73 -0.69 13.51
C ASN A 15 -3.96 -1.18 12.73
N TYR A 16 -3.82 -2.30 11.99
CA TYR A 16 -4.93 -2.88 11.23
C TYR A 16 -6.10 -3.33 12.13
N ILE A 17 -5.83 -3.94 13.30
CA ILE A 17 -6.89 -4.39 14.22
C ILE A 17 -7.75 -3.23 14.69
N ASN A 18 -7.13 -2.06 14.91
CA ASN A 18 -7.79 -0.84 15.41
C ASN A 18 -8.62 -0.09 14.35
N LEU A 19 -8.53 -0.46 13.08
CA LEU A 19 -9.31 0.15 12.02
C LEU A 19 -10.80 -0.20 12.10
N ASP A 20 -11.64 0.74 11.67
CA ASP A 20 -13.06 0.48 11.43
C ASP A 20 -13.29 -0.41 10.20
N SER A 21 -14.53 -0.85 9.98
CA SER A 21 -14.86 -1.78 8.88
C SER A 21 -14.59 -1.21 7.49
N LYS A 22 -14.78 0.10 7.30
CA LYS A 22 -14.57 0.77 6.01
C LYS A 22 -13.08 0.91 5.71
N GLN A 23 -12.31 1.31 6.71
CA GLN A 23 -10.86 1.39 6.63
C GLN A 23 -10.23 0.01 6.35
N LYS A 24 -10.74 -1.06 6.97
CA LYS A 24 -10.31 -2.43 6.71
C LYS A 24 -10.55 -2.84 5.26
N ASP A 25 -11.74 -2.59 4.71
CA ASP A 25 -12.04 -2.89 3.30
C ASP A 25 -11.06 -2.21 2.34
N ILE A 26 -10.76 -0.93 2.59
CA ILE A 26 -9.80 -0.16 1.78
C ILE A 26 -8.39 -0.75 1.85
N ILE A 27 -7.90 -1.06 3.05
CA ILE A 27 -6.56 -1.63 3.24
C ILE A 27 -6.45 -3.02 2.64
N GLU A 28 -7.47 -3.87 2.82
CA GLU A 28 -7.49 -5.21 2.23
C GLU A 28 -7.43 -5.15 0.70
N ARG A 29 -8.21 -4.25 0.09
CA ARG A 29 -8.15 -4.03 -1.36
C ARG A 29 -6.79 -3.53 -1.83
N TYR A 30 -6.14 -2.64 -1.08
CA TYR A 30 -4.79 -2.20 -1.38
C TYR A 30 -3.79 -3.37 -1.32
N ILE A 31 -3.82 -4.18 -0.26
CA ILE A 31 -2.95 -5.37 -0.09
C ILE A 31 -3.21 -6.41 -1.19
N MET A 32 -4.47 -6.68 -1.52
CA MET A 32 -4.84 -7.63 -2.57
C MET A 32 -4.31 -7.20 -3.93
N ASN A 33 -4.44 -5.92 -4.29
CA ASN A 33 -3.85 -5.39 -5.51
C ASN A 33 -2.32 -5.45 -5.47
N TYR A 34 -1.71 -5.14 -4.33
CA TYR A 34 -0.26 -5.22 -4.17
C TYR A 34 0.25 -6.65 -4.42
N GLY A 35 -0.42 -7.64 -3.83
CA GLY A 35 -0.14 -9.06 -4.05
C GLY A 35 -0.33 -9.48 -5.51
N ARG A 36 -1.43 -9.06 -6.14
CA ARG A 36 -1.73 -9.36 -7.56
C ARG A 36 -0.62 -8.91 -8.50
N TYR A 37 -0.02 -7.75 -8.24
CA TYR A 37 1.02 -7.17 -9.10
C TYR A 37 2.43 -7.35 -8.55
N TYR A 38 2.62 -8.12 -7.47
CA TYR A 38 3.90 -8.23 -6.75
C TYR A 38 5.07 -8.69 -7.63
N GLU A 39 4.81 -9.61 -8.57
CA GLU A 39 5.80 -10.19 -9.48
C GLU A 39 5.80 -9.54 -10.88
N ILE A 40 5.13 -8.40 -11.05
CA ILE A 40 5.14 -7.70 -12.34
C ILE A 40 6.58 -7.29 -12.70
N LYS A 41 7.00 -7.67 -13.89
CA LYS A 41 8.34 -7.42 -14.45
C LYS A 41 8.21 -6.79 -15.83
N ASN A 42 9.28 -6.15 -16.30
CA ASN A 42 9.39 -5.64 -17.66
C ASN A 42 8.32 -4.61 -18.07
N ILE A 43 7.89 -3.74 -17.15
CA ILE A 43 7.05 -2.58 -17.52
C ILE A 43 7.94 -1.56 -18.24
N PRO A 44 7.56 -1.08 -19.44
CA PRO A 44 8.28 -0.01 -20.13
C PRO A 44 8.47 1.21 -19.22
N LYS A 45 9.61 1.89 -19.34
CA LYS A 45 9.93 3.04 -18.46
C LYS A 45 8.88 4.15 -18.60
N GLU A 46 8.29 4.33 -19.77
CA GLU A 46 7.25 5.32 -20.03
C GLU A 46 5.93 4.99 -19.32
N LEU A 47 5.68 3.70 -19.05
CA LEU A 47 4.47 3.19 -18.40
C LEU A 47 4.66 2.84 -16.93
N THR A 48 5.87 3.05 -16.40
CA THR A 48 6.19 2.68 -15.01
C THR A 48 5.54 3.69 -14.06
N PRO A 49 4.57 3.27 -13.23
CA PRO A 49 3.89 4.18 -12.34
C PRO A 49 4.86 4.64 -11.23
N LYS A 50 4.86 5.94 -10.97
CA LYS A 50 5.61 6.53 -9.87
C LYS A 50 4.80 6.42 -8.58
N VAL A 51 5.47 6.07 -7.49
CA VAL A 51 4.88 6.11 -6.15
C VAL A 51 4.46 7.55 -5.85
N PRO A 52 3.18 7.81 -5.57
CA PRO A 52 2.69 9.12 -5.13
C PRO A 52 3.35 9.55 -3.82
N LYS A 53 3.48 10.87 -3.60
CA LYS A 53 4.10 11.40 -2.39
C LYS A 53 3.30 11.04 -1.14
N GLU A 54 2.00 10.94 -1.30
CA GLU A 54 0.98 10.66 -0.29
C GLU A 54 1.16 9.29 0.38
N ILE A 55 1.85 8.35 -0.28
CA ILE A 55 2.11 7.00 0.25
C ILE A 55 3.60 6.65 0.28
N ASP A 56 4.49 7.57 -0.10
CA ASP A 56 5.92 7.26 -0.22
C ASP A 56 6.55 6.95 1.14
N GLN A 57 6.06 7.56 2.22
CA GLN A 57 6.50 7.27 3.58
C GLN A 57 6.08 5.86 4.01
N PHE A 58 4.79 5.53 3.94
CA PHE A 58 4.30 4.16 4.16
C PHE A 58 5.06 3.10 3.34
N VAL A 59 5.30 3.35 2.04
CA VAL A 59 6.04 2.41 1.17
C VAL A 59 7.48 2.19 1.67
N LYS A 60 8.14 3.23 2.19
CA LYS A 60 9.50 3.11 2.73
C LYS A 60 9.51 2.40 4.08
N GLU A 61 8.61 2.78 4.99
CA GLU A 61 8.50 2.23 6.34
C GLU A 61 8.35 0.71 6.28
N TYR A 62 7.39 0.23 5.50
CA TYR A 62 7.15 -1.21 5.32
C TYR A 62 8.03 -1.87 4.25
N THR A 63 9.03 -1.15 3.71
CA THR A 63 9.99 -1.64 2.70
C THR A 63 9.29 -2.31 1.50
N LEU A 64 8.19 -1.73 1.02
CA LEU A 64 7.37 -2.30 -0.04
C LEU A 64 8.01 -2.11 -1.43
N LYS A 65 7.69 -3.02 -2.36
CA LYS A 65 8.09 -2.86 -3.76
C LYS A 65 7.36 -1.64 -4.35
N ARG A 66 8.12 -0.67 -4.85
CA ARG A 66 7.60 0.61 -5.36
C ARG A 66 6.54 0.46 -6.46
N ILE A 67 6.77 -0.38 -7.46
CA ILE A 67 5.86 -0.51 -8.60
C ILE A 67 4.51 -1.12 -8.19
N PRO A 68 4.45 -2.29 -7.52
CA PRO A 68 3.18 -2.81 -7.01
C PRO A 68 2.46 -1.84 -6.08
N SER A 69 3.17 -1.11 -5.22
CA SER A 69 2.56 -0.08 -4.36
C SER A 69 1.91 1.04 -5.17
N ALA A 70 2.60 1.55 -6.19
CA ALA A 70 2.05 2.59 -7.04
C ALA A 70 0.82 2.10 -7.82
N ILE A 71 0.88 0.90 -8.41
CA ILE A 71 -0.28 0.31 -9.12
C ILE A 71 -1.46 0.16 -8.17
N SER A 72 -1.21 -0.38 -6.96
CA SER A 72 -2.26 -0.61 -5.96
C SER A 72 -2.94 0.69 -5.52
N PHE A 73 -2.19 1.79 -5.46
CA PHE A 73 -2.75 3.11 -5.20
C PHE A 73 -3.60 3.63 -6.37
N TYR A 74 -3.12 3.52 -7.61
CA TYR A 74 -3.82 4.08 -8.77
C TYR A 74 -5.11 3.33 -9.14
N VAL A 75 -5.35 2.14 -8.58
CA VAL A 75 -6.65 1.45 -8.67
C VAL A 75 -7.78 2.23 -7.97
N PHE A 76 -7.45 3.02 -6.93
CA PHE A 76 -8.42 3.83 -6.21
C PHE A 76 -8.59 5.19 -6.90
N GLU A 77 -9.83 5.69 -6.96
CA GLU A 77 -10.18 6.94 -7.65
C GLU A 77 -11.03 7.88 -6.77
N GLY A 78 -10.89 9.19 -7.01
CA GLY A 78 -11.68 10.22 -6.32
C GLY A 78 -11.63 10.10 -4.80
N LYS A 79 -12.80 10.12 -4.16
CA LYS A 79 -12.96 10.01 -2.70
C LYS A 79 -12.33 8.74 -2.13
N GLU A 80 -12.37 7.65 -2.88
CA GLU A 80 -11.82 6.37 -2.41
C GLU A 80 -10.30 6.43 -2.23
N ARG A 81 -9.62 7.21 -3.08
CA ARG A 81 -8.19 7.46 -2.96
C ARG A 81 -7.86 8.36 -1.77
N GLU A 82 -8.69 9.36 -1.50
CA GLU A 82 -8.55 10.23 -0.33
C GLU A 82 -8.67 9.39 0.95
N GLU A 83 -9.67 8.51 1.02
CA GLU A 83 -9.90 7.60 2.14
C GLU A 83 -8.75 6.59 2.32
N LEU A 84 -8.17 6.08 1.23
CA LEU A 84 -6.94 5.27 1.28
C LEU A 84 -5.78 6.04 1.92
N VAL A 85 -5.55 7.28 1.48
CA VAL A 85 -4.45 8.10 2.02
C VAL A 85 -4.66 8.37 3.51
N GLU A 86 -5.89 8.70 3.92
CA GLU A 86 -6.22 8.89 5.34
C GLU A 86 -6.03 7.61 6.16
N THR A 87 -6.43 6.47 5.60
CA THR A 87 -6.29 5.18 6.29
C THR A 87 -4.81 4.77 6.41
N LEU A 88 -4.00 4.98 5.38
CA LEU A 88 -2.57 4.65 5.41
C LEU A 88 -1.78 5.49 6.41
N LYS A 89 -2.20 6.73 6.71
CA LYS A 89 -1.59 7.56 7.77
C LYS A 89 -1.76 6.97 9.17
N MET A 90 -2.71 6.07 9.38
CA MET A 90 -2.85 5.34 10.65
C MET A 90 -1.75 4.29 10.86
N PHE A 91 -0.91 4.06 9.85
CA PHE A 91 0.20 3.12 9.87
C PHE A 91 1.58 3.80 9.86
N GLU A 92 1.62 5.14 9.91
CA GLU A 92 2.81 6.00 10.00
C GLU A 92 3.06 6.44 11.45
#